data_AF-A0A842N3K1-F1
#
_entry.id   AF-A0A842N3K1-F1
#
_cell.length_a   1.000
_cell.length_b   1.000
_cell.length_c   1.000
_cell.angle_alpha   90.00
_cell.angle_beta   90.00
_cell.angle_gamma   90.00
#
_symmetry.space_group_name_H-M   'P 1'
#
loop_
_entity.id
_entity.type
_entity.pdbx_description
1 polymer ?
#
loop_
_entity_poly.entity_id
_entity_poly.type
_entity_poly.pdbx_seq_one_letter_code
_entity_poly.pdbx_strand_id
1 'polypeptide(L)'
;MRIHADLRETPSRARKTLFTRTFLGSLRRKALQKRVWYSALDKVERGIITLSIRLIDSVQSEVLGIEIVKITKKLKDALRSPFILYLETFSLKEAKKIADQAVGFGNTKAREWVYDFGFTRYLTLLNHNKPTGWGP
;
A
#
# COMPACT_ATOMS: atom_id res chain seq x y z
N MET A 1 -48.38 -15.62 -31.45
CA MET A 1 -47.82 -14.29 -31.14
C MET A 1 -46.36 -14.50 -30.76
N ARG A 2 -45.44 -14.21 -31.69
CA ARG A 2 -43.97 -14.35 -31.51
C ARG A 2 -43.48 -13.18 -30.66
N ILE A 3 -42.72 -13.46 -29.61
CA ILE A 3 -41.79 -12.48 -29.04
C ILE A 3 -40.45 -13.19 -28.88
N HIS A 4 -39.63 -13.09 -29.92
CA HIS A 4 -38.18 -13.12 -29.77
C HIS A 4 -37.79 -11.79 -29.14
N ALA A 5 -37.15 -11.81 -27.97
CA ALA A 5 -36.40 -10.67 -27.45
C ALA A 5 -35.26 -11.21 -26.59
N ASP A 6 -34.17 -11.55 -27.29
CA ASP A 6 -32.80 -11.17 -26.97
C ASP A 6 -32.48 -10.92 -25.47
N LEU A 7 -31.98 -11.94 -24.79
CA LEU A 7 -31.16 -11.80 -23.59
C LEU A 7 -29.70 -12.08 -23.97
N ARG A 8 -29.19 -11.32 -24.93
CA ARG A 8 -27.74 -11.08 -25.05
C ARG A 8 -27.31 -10.15 -23.91
N GLU A 9 -26.21 -10.56 -23.29
CA GLU A 9 -25.35 -9.76 -22.42
C GLU A 9 -25.82 -9.59 -20.97
N THR A 10 -25.61 -10.64 -20.18
CA THR A 10 -25.27 -10.47 -18.76
C THR A 10 -23.97 -9.67 -18.67
N PRO A 11 -23.92 -8.55 -17.92
CA PRO A 11 -22.71 -7.75 -17.82
C PRO A 11 -21.66 -8.56 -17.06
N SER A 12 -20.64 -8.97 -17.81
CA SER A 12 -19.38 -9.52 -17.32
C SER A 12 -18.95 -8.78 -16.06
N ARG A 13 -19.07 -9.50 -14.93
CA ARG A 13 -18.58 -9.19 -13.58
C ARG A 13 -17.36 -8.28 -13.70
N ALA A 14 -17.55 -6.98 -13.44
CA ALA A 14 -16.50 -5.97 -13.57
C ALA A 14 -15.24 -6.46 -12.87
N ARG A 15 -14.26 -6.95 -13.64
CA ARG A 15 -12.91 -7.22 -13.14
C ARG A 15 -12.41 -5.85 -12.72
N LYS A 16 -12.50 -5.52 -11.43
CA LYS A 16 -11.77 -4.40 -10.83
C LYS A 16 -10.30 -4.65 -11.15
N THR A 17 -9.81 -4.04 -12.21
CA THR A 17 -8.45 -4.21 -12.66
C THR A 17 -7.52 -3.63 -11.60
N LEU A 18 -6.83 -4.50 -10.89
CA LEU A 18 -5.96 -4.19 -9.75
C LEU A 18 -4.82 -3.22 -10.13
N PHE A 19 -4.47 -3.14 -11.41
CA PHE A 19 -3.40 -2.30 -11.94
C PHE A 19 -3.96 -1.29 -12.93
N THR A 20 -4.35 -0.13 -12.39
CA THR A 20 -4.75 1.05 -13.16
C THR A 20 -3.54 1.94 -13.44
N ARG A 21 -3.58 2.70 -14.53
CA ARG A 21 -2.57 3.72 -14.88
C ARG A 21 -2.22 4.65 -13.71
N THR A 22 -3.23 5.12 -12.98
CA THR A 22 -3.08 6.02 -11.81
C THR A 22 -2.30 5.36 -10.67
N PHE A 23 -2.59 4.08 -10.38
CA PHE A 23 -1.88 3.30 -9.37
C PHE A 23 -0.40 3.14 -9.75
N LEU A 24 -0.11 2.71 -10.97
CA LEU A 24 1.27 2.54 -11.44
C LEU A 24 2.03 3.87 -11.49
N GLY A 25 1.36 4.95 -11.90
CA GLY A 25 1.92 6.30 -11.90
C GLY A 25 2.30 6.79 -10.50
N SER A 26 1.42 6.60 -9.51
CA SER A 26 1.70 6.99 -8.13
C SER A 26 2.82 6.15 -7.50
N LEU A 27 2.86 4.84 -7.78
CA LEU A 27 3.93 3.95 -7.34
C LEU A 27 5.28 4.38 -7.93
N ARG A 28 5.34 4.66 -9.25
CA ARG A 28 6.54 5.16 -9.91
C ARG A 28 7.01 6.48 -9.31
N ARG A 29 6.11 7.43 -9.06
CA ARG A 29 6.44 8.72 -8.42
C ARG A 29 7.09 8.51 -7.07
N LYS A 30 6.52 7.64 -6.23
CA LYS A 30 7.04 7.32 -4.89
C LYS A 30 8.41 6.64 -4.95
N ALA A 31 8.60 5.70 -5.88
CA ALA A 31 9.87 5.02 -6.10
C ALA A 31 10.98 5.98 -6.55
N LEU A 32 10.66 6.96 -7.42
CA LEU A 32 11.61 7.99 -7.84
C LEU A 32 12.00 8.92 -6.69
N GLN A 33 11.03 9.39 -5.90
CA GLN A 33 11.27 10.26 -4.75
C GLN A 33 12.21 9.62 -3.71
N LYS A 34 12.09 8.30 -3.51
CA LYS A 34 12.93 7.54 -2.58
C LYS A 34 14.20 6.99 -3.23
N ARG A 35 14.50 7.35 -4.48
CA ARG A 35 15.63 6.85 -5.28
C ARG A 35 15.67 5.32 -5.45
N VAL A 36 14.56 4.65 -5.13
CA VAL A 36 14.39 3.19 -5.22
C VAL A 36 14.20 2.73 -6.67
N TRP A 37 13.66 3.59 -7.52
CA TRP A 37 13.33 3.26 -8.92
C TRP A 37 14.53 2.72 -9.73
N TYR A 38 15.71 3.27 -9.50
CA TYR A 38 16.92 2.90 -10.24
C TYR A 38 17.76 1.85 -9.53
N SER A 39 17.63 1.72 -8.21
CA SER A 39 18.38 0.74 -7.44
C SER A 39 17.70 -0.63 -7.39
N ALA A 40 16.36 -0.66 -7.33
CA ALA A 40 15.60 -1.89 -7.17
C ALA A 40 15.15 -2.53 -8.49
N LEU A 41 15.06 -1.76 -9.58
CA LEU A 41 14.55 -2.26 -10.87
C LEU A 41 15.60 -2.29 -11.97
N ASP A 42 15.58 -3.35 -12.77
CA ASP A 42 16.39 -3.46 -13.98
C ASP A 42 15.79 -2.64 -15.14
N LYS A 43 16.46 -2.64 -16.31
CA LYS A 43 16.03 -1.86 -17.49
C LYS A 43 14.70 -2.37 -18.06
N VAL A 44 14.45 -3.68 -18.02
CA VAL A 44 13.27 -4.32 -18.59
C VAL A 44 12.05 -4.05 -17.70
N GLU A 45 12.18 -4.25 -16.39
CA GLU A 45 11.14 -3.97 -15.40
C GLU A 45 10.67 -2.50 -15.46
N ARG A 46 11.62 -1.57 -15.58
CA ARG A 46 11.32 -0.13 -15.78
C ARG A 46 10.60 0.13 -17.09
N GLY A 47 10.98 -0.57 -18.15
CA GLY A 47 10.33 -0.52 -19.47
C GLY A 47 8.87 -0.98 -19.38
N ILE A 48 8.62 -2.14 -18.77
CA ILE A 48 7.28 -2.72 -18.59
C ILE A 48 6.36 -1.72 -17.88
N ILE A 49 6.78 -1.15 -16.76
CA ILE A 49 5.96 -0.17 -16.02
C ILE A 49 5.77 1.12 -16.82
N THR A 50 6.81 1.61 -17.50
CA THR A 50 6.72 2.85 -18.28
C THR A 50 5.75 2.71 -19.44
N LEU A 51 5.80 1.59 -20.16
CA LEU A 51 4.88 1.28 -21.26
C LEU A 51 3.46 1.06 -20.72
N SER A 52 3.32 0.34 -19.61
CA SER A 52 2.01 0.11 -18.98
C SER A 52 1.33 1.43 -18.57
N ILE A 53 2.08 2.39 -18.03
CA ILE A 53 1.55 3.73 -17.68
C ILE A 53 1.17 4.55 -18.92
N ARG A 54 1.87 4.36 -20.05
CA ARG A 54 1.65 5.16 -21.27
C ARG A 54 0.53 4.61 -22.14
N LEU A 55 0.42 3.30 -22.25
CA LEU A 55 -0.37 2.62 -23.29
C LEU A 55 -1.66 2.01 -22.76
N ILE A 56 -1.80 1.82 -21.44
CA ILE A 56 -2.86 0.99 -20.89
C ILE A 56 -3.56 1.73 -19.74
N ASP A 57 -4.87 1.89 -19.84
CA ASP A 57 -5.69 2.42 -18.74
C ASP A 57 -5.84 1.39 -17.61
N SER A 58 -6.02 0.12 -17.99
CA SER A 58 -6.12 -1.02 -17.08
C SER A 58 -5.51 -2.30 -17.64
N VAL A 59 -4.69 -3.00 -16.86
CA VAL A 59 -4.06 -4.26 -17.29
C VAL A 59 -5.11 -5.37 -17.39
N GLN A 60 -5.43 -5.81 -18.61
CA GLN A 60 -6.36 -6.93 -18.86
C GLN A 60 -5.67 -8.26 -19.12
N SER A 61 -4.39 -8.23 -19.53
CA SER A 61 -3.59 -9.44 -19.75
C SER A 61 -3.11 -10.04 -18.42
N GLU A 62 -3.37 -11.32 -18.24
CA GLU A 62 -2.99 -12.07 -17.04
C GLU A 62 -1.47 -12.19 -16.90
N VAL A 63 -0.77 -12.51 -18.01
CA VAL A 63 0.69 -12.62 -18.04
C VAL A 63 1.35 -11.29 -17.66
N LEU A 64 0.87 -10.19 -18.24
CA LEU A 64 1.36 -8.85 -17.90
C LEU A 64 1.04 -8.48 -16.45
N GLY A 65 -0.15 -8.86 -15.97
CA GLY A 65 -0.56 -8.66 -14.58
C GLY A 65 0.39 -9.36 -13.60
N ILE A 66 0.77 -10.61 -13.86
CA ILE A 66 1.72 -11.37 -13.04
C ILE A 66 3.07 -10.66 -12.97
N GLU A 67 3.60 -10.17 -14.09
CA GLU A 67 4.89 -9.45 -14.05
C GLU A 67 4.79 -8.10 -13.32
N ILE A 68 3.70 -7.36 -13.51
CA ILE A 68 3.47 -6.12 -12.77
C ILE A 68 3.35 -6.39 -11.26
N VAL A 69 2.75 -7.50 -10.84
CA VAL A 69 2.71 -7.90 -9.41
C VAL A 69 4.13 -8.09 -8.88
N LYS A 70 5.00 -8.83 -9.59
CA LYS A 70 6.38 -9.09 -9.17
C LYS A 70 7.17 -7.79 -9.04
N ILE A 71 7.08 -6.91 -10.04
CA ILE A 71 7.74 -5.59 -10.03
C ILE A 71 7.21 -4.74 -8.88
N THR A 72 5.90 -4.74 -8.66
CA THR A 72 5.25 -3.99 -7.57
C THR A 72 5.71 -4.49 -6.20
N LYS A 73 5.87 -5.80 -6.03
CA LYS A 73 6.41 -6.39 -4.80
C LYS A 73 7.85 -5.94 -4.56
N LYS A 74 8.71 -6.04 -5.58
CA LYS A 74 10.12 -5.59 -5.51
C LYS A 74 10.24 -4.12 -5.11
N LEU A 75 9.39 -3.26 -5.69
CA LEU A 75 9.31 -1.85 -5.31
C LEU A 75 8.79 -1.65 -3.88
N LYS A 76 7.76 -2.38 -3.44
CA LYS A 76 7.26 -2.30 -2.06
C LYS A 76 8.32 -2.71 -1.05
N ASP A 77 9.04 -3.80 -1.33
CA ASP A 77 10.09 -4.30 -0.45
C ASP A 77 11.27 -3.33 -0.39
N ALA A 78 11.68 -2.75 -1.52
CA ALA A 78 12.72 -1.74 -1.53
C ALA A 78 12.27 -0.36 -0.98
N LEU A 79 10.97 -0.07 -1.02
CA LEU A 79 10.37 1.11 -0.38
C LEU A 79 10.13 0.93 1.13
N ARG A 80 10.16 -0.30 1.64
CA ARG A 80 10.15 -0.56 3.09
C ARG A 80 11.47 -0.07 3.65
N SER A 81 11.48 1.17 4.13
CA SER A 81 12.60 1.66 4.92
C SER A 81 12.65 0.94 6.28
N PRO A 82 13.79 0.92 6.97
CA PRO A 82 13.88 0.49 8.37
C PRO A 82 12.82 1.18 9.25
N PHE A 83 12.44 2.41 8.90
CA PHE A 83 11.36 3.13 9.54
C PHE A 83 9.98 2.48 9.33
N ILE A 84 9.64 1.89 8.17
CA ILE A 84 8.37 1.17 7.99
C ILE A 84 8.36 -0.15 8.74
N LEU A 85 9.49 -0.87 8.77
CA LEU A 85 9.63 -2.09 9.58
C LEU A 85 9.53 -1.78 11.07
N TYR A 86 10.14 -0.67 11.50
CA TYR A 86 10.04 -0.15 12.86
C TYR A 86 8.60 0.30 13.16
N LEU A 87 7.91 0.98 12.23
CA LEU A 87 6.48 1.31 12.32
C LEU A 87 5.67 0.03 12.57
N GLU A 88 5.76 -0.98 11.70
CA GLU A 88 4.95 -2.20 11.81
C GLU A 88 5.16 -2.94 13.16
N THR A 89 6.40 -2.99 13.68
CA THR A 89 6.74 -3.82 14.85
C THR A 89 6.73 -3.06 16.18
N PHE A 90 7.30 -1.86 16.22
CA PHE A 90 7.41 -1.04 17.44
C PHE A 90 6.09 -0.33 17.73
N SER A 91 5.46 0.25 16.70
CA SER A 91 4.28 1.08 16.90
C SER A 91 3.07 0.29 17.38
N LEU A 92 2.90 -0.95 16.93
CA LEU A 92 1.76 -1.78 17.34
C LEU A 92 1.84 -2.14 18.83
N LYS A 93 3.03 -2.49 19.31
CA LYS A 93 3.25 -2.80 20.73
C LYS A 93 2.99 -1.58 21.61
N GLU A 94 3.52 -0.43 21.20
CA GLU A 94 3.40 0.81 21.97
C GLU A 94 1.98 1.41 21.90
N ALA A 95 1.36 1.39 20.71
CA ALA A 95 -0.03 1.81 20.54
C ALA A 95 -0.97 0.96 21.39
N LYS A 96 -0.73 -0.36 21.46
CA LYS A 96 -1.51 -1.25 22.31
C LYS A 96 -1.36 -0.90 23.79
N LYS A 97 -0.14 -0.67 24.28
CA LYS A 97 0.07 -0.24 25.69
C LYS A 97 -0.68 1.04 26.02
N ILE A 98 -0.57 2.06 25.16
CA ILE A 98 -1.23 3.35 25.38
C ILE A 98 -2.76 3.21 25.30
N ALA A 99 -3.26 2.41 24.35
CA ALA A 99 -4.68 2.10 24.24
C ALA A 99 -5.20 1.37 25.49
N ASP A 100 -4.48 0.36 25.98
CA ASP A 100 -4.85 -0.39 27.18
C ASP A 100 -4.86 0.51 28.43
N GLN A 101 -3.89 1.42 28.56
CA GLN A 101 -3.86 2.43 29.64
C GLN A 101 -5.08 3.36 29.57
N ALA A 102 -5.40 3.88 28.38
CA ALA A 102 -6.56 4.76 28.19
C ALA A 102 -7.90 4.04 28.45
N VAL A 103 -8.00 2.76 28.09
CA VAL A 103 -9.14 1.90 28.47
C VAL A 103 -9.21 1.74 29.98
N GLY A 104 -8.08 1.53 30.66
CA GLY A 104 -7.99 1.46 32.11
C GLY A 104 -8.45 2.75 32.82
N PHE A 105 -8.31 3.90 32.16
CA PHE A 105 -8.84 5.19 32.63
C PHE A 105 -10.30 5.46 32.24
N GLY A 106 -11.01 4.47 31.68
CA GLY A 106 -12.44 4.55 31.35
C GLY A 106 -12.75 4.95 29.90
N ASN A 107 -11.74 5.19 29.05
CA ASN A 107 -11.96 5.45 27.62
C ASN A 107 -11.98 4.14 26.81
N THR A 108 -13.12 3.48 26.78
CA THR A 108 -13.31 2.20 26.08
C THR A 108 -13.07 2.29 24.56
N LYS A 109 -13.28 3.46 23.95
CA LYS A 109 -13.02 3.69 22.52
C LYS A 109 -11.53 3.67 22.17
N ALA A 110 -10.65 3.83 23.15
CA ALA A 110 -9.20 3.83 22.90
C ALA A 110 -8.68 2.49 22.35
N ARG A 111 -9.44 1.39 22.54
CA ARG A 111 -9.12 0.09 21.93
C ARG A 111 -9.07 0.14 20.40
N GLU A 112 -9.78 1.08 19.77
CA GLU A 112 -9.79 1.27 18.31
C GLU A 112 -8.50 1.95 17.79
N TRP A 113 -7.76 2.66 18.65
CA TRP A 113 -6.58 3.42 18.26
C TRP A 113 -5.46 2.55 17.69
N VAL A 114 -5.40 1.28 18.10
CA VAL A 114 -4.42 0.30 17.58
C VAL A 114 -4.61 0.05 16.07
N TYR A 115 -5.84 0.24 15.57
CA TYR A 115 -6.18 0.06 14.15
C TYR A 115 -6.06 1.37 13.35
N ASP A 116 -5.84 2.50 14.02
CA ASP A 116 -5.64 3.79 13.37
C ASP A 116 -4.18 3.92 12.89
N PHE A 117 -4.00 3.94 11.57
CA PHE A 117 -2.70 4.11 10.94
C PHE A 117 -2.07 5.48 11.22
N GLY A 118 -2.89 6.53 11.37
CA GLY A 118 -2.44 7.86 11.76
C GLY A 118 -1.87 7.87 13.17
N PHE A 119 -2.56 7.23 14.11
CA PHE A 119 -2.13 7.11 15.50
C PHE A 119 -0.80 6.34 15.64
N THR A 120 -0.71 5.16 15.02
CA THR A 120 0.50 4.34 15.03
C THR A 120 1.70 5.04 14.39
N ARG A 121 1.49 5.74 13.28
CA ARG A 121 2.52 6.56 12.64
C ARG A 121 2.96 7.73 13.51
N TYR A 122 2.04 8.41 14.20
CA TYR A 122 2.36 9.50 15.11
C TYR A 122 3.25 9.02 16.27
N LEU A 123 2.90 7.92 16.93
CA LEU A 123 3.70 7.35 18.02
C LEU A 123 5.10 6.93 17.56
N THR A 124 5.22 6.42 16.34
CA THR A 124 6.52 6.02 15.78
C THR A 124 7.40 7.22 15.51
N LEU A 125 6.85 8.29 14.94
CA LEU A 125 7.57 9.55 14.74
C LEU A 125 7.96 10.17 16.06
N LEU A 126 7.05 10.18 17.04
CA LEU A 126 7.32 10.69 18.37
C LEU A 126 8.49 9.95 19.00
N ASN A 127 8.48 8.61 18.98
CA ASN A 127 9.55 7.80 19.55
C ASN A 127 10.88 7.95 18.80
N HIS A 128 10.85 7.94 17.47
CA HIS A 128 12.05 8.15 16.65
C HIS A 128 12.72 9.50 16.90
N ASN A 129 11.94 10.53 17.25
CA ASN A 129 12.42 11.85 17.60
C ASN A 129 12.60 12.07 19.11
N LYS A 130 12.42 11.04 19.95
CA LYS A 130 12.70 11.18 21.38
C LYS A 130 14.21 11.45 21.55
N PRO A 131 14.61 12.51 22.28
CA PRO A 131 16.01 12.71 22.60
C PRO A 131 16.51 11.51 23.41
N THR A 132 17.73 11.06 23.12
CA THR A 132 18.40 9.98 23.85
C THR A 132 18.43 10.34 25.33
N GLY A 133 17.73 9.58 26.17
CA GLY A 133 17.58 9.83 27.61
C GLY A 133 16.14 9.96 28.11
N TRP A 134 15.12 9.84 27.25
CA TRP A 134 13.72 9.94 27.68
C TRP A 134 12.93 8.63 27.51
N GLY A 135 12.82 7.90 28.61
CA GLY A 135 11.96 6.75 28.89
C GLY A 135 12.06 6.42 30.39
N PRO A 136 11.06 5.79 31.03
CA PRO A 136 11.07 5.47 32.46
C PRO A 136 12.25 4.58 32.87
#